data_AF-A0A914DKW6-F1
#
_entry.id   AF-A0A914DKW6-F1
#
_cell.length_a   1.000
_cell.length_b   1.000
_cell.length_c   1.000
_cell.angle_alpha   90.00
_cell.angle_beta   90.00
_cell.angle_gamma   90.00
#
_symmetry.space_group_name_H-M   'P 1'
#
loop_
_entity.id
_entity.type
_entity.pdbx_description
1 polymer ?
#
loop_
_entity_poly.entity_id
_entity_poly.type
_entity_poly.pdbx_seq_one_letter_code
_entity_poly.pdbx_strand_id
1 'polypeptide(L)'
;MALQGVSSFKTLCTWSTTRQSCIGMYDPSCATEPAFAQALGVGKQDAYEYLSIYGTNNWECGPGYADVVANYYCLENVHLYHNADRLACFNAYNASIQQNGFSCGALATYVTCFGNVYKKYCNAIGGYIGCNLAKAGALEDAAFCSSQLPTCSKNFEAHKLFGMRHKLAAMRLAEKSKNDMPKIH
;
A
#
# COMPACT_ATOMS: atom_id res chain seq x y z
N MET A 1 -28.12 -3.73 9.12
CA MET A 1 -27.38 -4.21 7.92
C MET A 1 -25.91 -4.58 8.20
N ALA A 2 -25.41 -4.55 9.45
CA ALA A 2 -23.98 -4.79 9.72
C ALA A 2 -23.51 -6.27 9.68
N LEU A 3 -24.40 -7.26 9.87
CA LEU A 3 -24.01 -8.69 9.96
C LEU A 3 -23.59 -9.35 8.63
N GLN A 4 -23.77 -8.65 7.50
CA GLN A 4 -23.43 -9.19 6.17
C GLN A 4 -21.98 -8.91 5.75
N GLY A 5 -21.32 -7.86 6.25
CA GLY A 5 -19.99 -7.46 5.75
C GLY A 5 -18.93 -8.55 5.94
N VAL A 6 -18.74 -9.02 7.17
CA VAL A 6 -17.76 -10.08 7.49
C VAL A 6 -18.10 -11.39 6.78
N SER A 7 -19.38 -11.77 6.71
CA SER A 7 -19.78 -13.03 6.05
C SER A 7 -19.54 -12.96 4.53
N SER A 8 -19.90 -11.85 3.90
CA SER A 8 -19.59 -11.59 2.48
C SER A 8 -18.09 -11.60 2.20
N PHE A 9 -17.26 -11.00 3.07
CA PHE A 9 -15.81 -11.07 2.94
C PHE A 9 -15.28 -12.51 3.01
N LYS A 10 -15.78 -13.33 3.94
CA LYS A 10 -15.40 -14.75 4.04
C LYS A 10 -15.80 -15.54 2.79
N THR A 11 -16.99 -15.27 2.25
CA THR A 11 -17.46 -15.87 0.99
C THR A 11 -16.56 -15.45 -0.18
N LEU A 12 -16.23 -14.17 -0.29
CA LEU A 12 -15.30 -13.66 -1.31
C LEU A 12 -13.94 -14.38 -1.24
N CYS A 13 -13.41 -14.58 -0.04
CA CYS A 13 -12.16 -15.30 0.13
C CYS A 13 -12.27 -16.77 -0.26
N THR A 14 -13.40 -17.42 0.01
CA THR A 14 -13.66 -18.78 -0.47
C THR A 14 -13.65 -18.84 -2.00
N TRP A 15 -14.33 -17.90 -2.67
CA TRP A 15 -14.31 -17.82 -4.13
C TRP A 15 -12.92 -17.55 -4.69
N SER A 16 -12.15 -16.67 -4.04
CA SER A 16 -10.77 -16.37 -4.44
C SER A 16 -9.89 -17.62 -4.37
N THR A 17 -9.95 -18.37 -3.26
CA THR A 17 -9.20 -19.62 -3.10
C THR A 17 -9.65 -20.70 -4.09
N THR A 18 -10.97 -20.87 -4.30
CA THR A 18 -11.49 -21.80 -5.31
C THR A 18 -10.98 -21.44 -6.69
N ARG A 19 -11.03 -20.16 -7.08
CA ARG A 19 -10.51 -19.70 -8.37
C ARG A 19 -9.03 -20.05 -8.52
N GLN A 20 -8.19 -19.73 -7.54
CA GLN A 20 -6.76 -20.06 -7.56
C GLN A 20 -6.52 -21.57 -7.72
N SER A 21 -7.36 -22.41 -7.09
CA SER A 21 -7.25 -23.86 -7.27
C SER A 21 -7.59 -24.34 -8.68
N CYS A 22 -8.48 -23.63 -9.38
CA CYS A 22 -8.90 -23.97 -10.74
C CYS A 22 -7.89 -23.50 -11.80
N ILE A 23 -7.36 -22.27 -11.66
CA ILE A 23 -6.49 -21.65 -12.69
C ILE A 23 -5.00 -21.75 -12.36
N GLY A 24 -4.65 -22.32 -11.20
CA GLY A 24 -3.28 -22.42 -10.70
C GLY A 24 -2.80 -21.16 -9.97
N MET A 25 -1.56 -21.22 -9.47
CA MET A 25 -0.93 -20.05 -8.88
C MET A 25 -0.71 -18.99 -9.95
N TYR A 26 -1.03 -17.74 -9.60
CA TYR A 26 -0.77 -16.59 -10.43
C TYR A 26 0.73 -16.43 -10.68
N ASP A 27 1.08 -16.42 -11.96
CA ASP A 27 2.39 -16.04 -12.44
C ASP A 27 2.30 -14.64 -13.05
N PRO A 28 2.88 -13.60 -12.41
CA PRO A 28 2.83 -12.23 -12.91
C PRO A 28 3.49 -12.07 -14.29
N SER A 29 4.35 -13.01 -14.72
CA SER A 29 4.90 -13.00 -16.07
C SER A 29 3.88 -13.43 -17.14
N CYS A 30 2.86 -14.21 -16.75
CA CYS A 30 1.81 -14.70 -17.63
C CYS A 30 0.51 -13.88 -17.50
N ALA A 31 0.27 -13.32 -16.33
CA ALA A 31 -0.95 -12.63 -15.96
C ALA A 31 -0.86 -11.10 -16.19
N THR A 32 -0.51 -10.71 -17.41
CA THR A 32 -0.40 -9.30 -17.80
C THR A 32 -1.76 -8.71 -18.18
N GLU A 33 -1.90 -7.39 -18.14
CA GLU A 33 -3.13 -6.68 -18.57
C GLU A 33 -3.58 -7.10 -19.98
N PRO A 34 -2.71 -7.11 -21.01
CA PRO A 34 -3.11 -7.56 -22.35
C PRO A 34 -3.57 -9.03 -22.38
N ALA A 35 -2.90 -9.92 -21.66
CA ALA A 35 -3.25 -11.33 -21.62
C ALA A 35 -4.62 -11.55 -20.96
N PHE A 36 -4.90 -10.85 -19.86
CA PHE A 36 -6.20 -10.90 -19.19
C PHE A 36 -7.32 -10.30 -20.01
N ALA A 37 -7.10 -9.13 -20.61
CA ALA A 37 -8.07 -8.48 -21.49
C ALA A 37 -8.47 -9.41 -22.65
N GLN A 38 -7.49 -10.06 -23.28
CA GLN A 38 -7.72 -11.00 -24.37
C GLN A 38 -8.43 -12.28 -23.90
N ALA A 39 -7.97 -12.90 -22.81
CA ALA A 39 -8.49 -14.18 -22.34
C ALA A 39 -9.95 -14.09 -21.84
N LEU A 40 -10.32 -12.96 -21.22
CA LEU A 40 -11.65 -12.75 -20.65
C LEU A 40 -12.59 -11.94 -21.55
N GLY A 41 -12.07 -11.36 -22.64
CA GLY A 41 -12.86 -10.49 -23.52
C GLY A 41 -13.33 -9.20 -22.84
N VAL A 42 -12.52 -8.66 -21.92
CA VAL A 42 -12.82 -7.44 -21.15
C VAL A 42 -11.98 -6.25 -21.60
N GLY A 43 -12.36 -5.04 -21.18
CA GLY A 43 -11.57 -3.85 -21.46
C GLY A 43 -10.21 -3.88 -20.75
N LYS A 44 -9.22 -3.20 -21.31
CA LYS A 44 -7.88 -3.06 -20.70
C LYS A 44 -7.93 -2.47 -19.30
N GLN A 45 -8.81 -1.49 -19.10
CA GLN A 45 -9.03 -0.87 -17.80
C GLN A 45 -9.55 -1.89 -16.78
N ASP A 46 -10.55 -2.70 -17.14
CA ASP A 46 -11.10 -3.74 -16.25
C ASP A 46 -10.05 -4.81 -15.95
N ALA A 47 -9.24 -5.20 -16.94
CA ALA A 47 -8.14 -6.14 -16.76
C ALA A 47 -7.08 -5.58 -15.80
N TYR A 48 -6.70 -4.30 -15.96
CA TYR A 48 -5.78 -3.62 -15.06
C TYR A 48 -6.33 -3.53 -13.63
N GLU A 49 -7.58 -3.10 -13.47
CA GLU A 49 -8.24 -3.00 -12.16
C GLU A 49 -8.34 -4.37 -11.49
N TYR A 50 -8.67 -5.41 -12.26
CA TYR A 50 -8.69 -6.77 -11.74
C TYR A 50 -7.32 -7.22 -11.23
N LEU A 51 -6.24 -6.98 -11.97
CA LEU A 51 -4.88 -7.34 -11.56
C LEU A 51 -4.43 -6.55 -10.32
N SER A 52 -4.76 -5.26 -10.26
CA SER A 52 -4.47 -4.41 -9.10
C SER A 52 -5.19 -4.91 -7.82
N ILE A 53 -6.45 -5.32 -7.96
CA ILE A 53 -7.26 -5.89 -6.86
C ILE A 53 -6.82 -7.32 -6.52
N TYR A 54 -6.27 -8.06 -7.48
CA TYR A 54 -5.84 -9.45 -7.30
C TYR A 54 -4.78 -9.56 -6.20
N GLY A 55 -3.75 -8.72 -6.23
CA GLY A 55 -2.68 -8.71 -5.23
C GLY A 55 -3.20 -8.42 -3.82
N THR A 56 -4.07 -7.41 -3.68
CA THR A 56 -4.68 -7.08 -2.39
C THR A 56 -5.57 -8.20 -1.87
N ASN A 57 -6.44 -8.76 -2.72
CA ASN A 57 -7.33 -9.85 -2.34
C ASN A 57 -6.57 -11.11 -1.94
N ASN A 58 -5.46 -11.43 -2.62
CA ASN A 58 -4.62 -12.55 -2.27
C ASN A 58 -4.01 -12.42 -0.89
N TRP A 59 -3.56 -11.21 -0.54
CA TRP A 59 -3.04 -10.97 0.79
C TRP A 59 -4.15 -11.04 1.84
N GLU A 60 -5.28 -10.37 1.59
CA GLU A 60 -6.44 -10.34 2.49
C GLU A 60 -7.02 -11.72 2.77
N CYS A 61 -7.12 -12.57 1.75
CA CYS A 61 -7.68 -13.91 1.87
C CYS A 61 -6.64 -14.99 2.23
N GLY A 62 -5.36 -14.64 2.22
CA GLY A 62 -4.26 -15.52 2.60
C GLY A 62 -3.64 -15.08 3.93
N PRO A 63 -2.38 -14.58 3.95
CA PRO A 63 -1.68 -14.24 5.19
C PRO A 63 -2.41 -13.24 6.10
N GLY A 64 -3.19 -12.32 5.53
CA GLY A 64 -3.92 -11.28 6.27
C GLY A 64 -5.27 -11.72 6.83
N TYR A 65 -5.80 -12.88 6.43
CA TYR A 65 -7.20 -13.25 6.64
C TYR A 65 -7.66 -13.18 8.09
N ALA A 66 -6.90 -13.77 9.02
CA ALA A 66 -7.27 -13.77 10.44
C ALA A 66 -7.33 -12.35 11.01
N ASP A 67 -6.36 -11.50 10.67
CA ASP A 67 -6.28 -10.14 11.18
C ASP A 67 -7.36 -9.24 10.53
N VAL A 68 -7.64 -9.42 9.23
CA VAL A 68 -8.70 -8.68 8.52
C VAL A 68 -10.08 -9.03 9.07
N VAL A 69 -10.40 -10.32 9.23
CA VAL A 69 -11.69 -10.75 9.81
C VAL A 69 -11.88 -10.20 11.23
N ALA A 70 -10.83 -10.25 12.05
CA ALA A 70 -10.89 -9.77 13.42
C ALA A 70 -11.07 -8.24 13.53
N ASN A 71 -10.62 -7.48 12.53
CA ASN A 71 -10.65 -6.01 12.54
C ASN A 71 -11.61 -5.41 11.49
N TYR A 72 -12.41 -6.25 10.82
CA TYR A 72 -13.17 -5.90 9.61
C TYR A 72 -13.95 -4.59 9.74
N TYR A 73 -14.78 -4.45 10.77
CA TYR A 73 -15.61 -3.26 10.95
C TYR A 73 -14.80 -1.98 11.18
N CYS A 74 -13.63 -2.08 11.81
CA CYS A 74 -12.77 -0.91 11.93
C CYS A 74 -12.20 -0.52 10.56
N LEU A 75 -11.70 -1.50 9.81
CA LEU A 75 -11.17 -1.27 8.46
C LEU A 75 -12.24 -0.68 7.52
N GLU A 76 -13.46 -1.21 7.58
CA GLU A 76 -14.61 -0.72 6.84
C GLU A 76 -14.96 0.72 7.25
N ASN A 77 -14.94 1.05 8.53
CA ASN A 77 -15.16 2.42 9.00
C ASN A 77 -14.10 3.39 8.44
N VAL A 78 -12.83 2.98 8.32
CA VAL A 78 -11.80 3.79 7.67
C VAL A 78 -12.13 4.01 6.20
N HIS A 79 -12.60 2.97 5.50
CA HIS A 79 -13.01 3.08 4.11
C HIS A 79 -14.21 4.02 3.92
N LEU A 80 -15.24 3.91 4.75
CA LEU A 80 -16.49 4.65 4.60
C LEU A 80 -16.39 6.10 5.10
N TYR A 81 -15.77 6.31 6.28
CA TYR A 81 -15.81 7.60 6.98
C TYR A 81 -14.49 8.36 6.93
N HIS A 82 -13.38 7.68 6.60
CA HIS A 82 -12.05 8.29 6.54
C HIS A 82 -11.39 8.12 5.16
N ASN A 83 -12.21 8.00 4.11
CA ASN A 83 -11.72 7.85 2.74
C ASN A 83 -10.85 9.04 2.29
N ALA A 84 -11.13 10.24 2.76
CA ALA A 84 -10.36 11.43 2.44
C ALA A 84 -8.88 11.30 2.84
N ASP A 85 -8.59 10.73 4.02
CA ASP A 85 -7.21 10.50 4.49
C ASP A 85 -6.48 9.46 3.61
N ARG A 86 -7.21 8.43 3.14
CA ARG A 86 -6.67 7.43 2.21
C ARG A 86 -6.37 8.05 0.84
N LEU A 87 -7.31 8.82 0.31
CA LEU A 87 -7.16 9.52 -0.97
C LEU A 87 -6.04 10.55 -0.91
N ALA A 88 -5.81 11.20 0.24
CA ALA A 88 -4.68 12.10 0.42
C ALA A 88 -3.33 11.39 0.21
N CYS A 89 -3.17 10.16 0.69
CA CYS A 89 -1.97 9.36 0.41
C CYS A 89 -1.77 9.09 -1.09
N PHE A 90 -2.85 8.70 -1.79
CA PHE A 90 -2.82 8.44 -3.23
C PHE A 90 -2.54 9.71 -4.04
N ASN A 91 -3.18 10.82 -3.69
CA ASN A 91 -2.96 12.11 -4.35
C ASN A 91 -1.52 12.61 -4.15
N ALA A 92 -0.96 12.45 -2.96
CA ALA A 92 0.44 12.79 -2.69
C ALA A 92 1.41 11.92 -3.50
N TYR A 93 1.10 10.63 -3.67
CA TYR A 93 1.86 9.73 -4.52
C TYR A 93 1.83 10.15 -5.99
N ASN A 94 0.64 10.42 -6.54
CA ASN A 94 0.48 10.86 -7.92
C ASN A 94 1.16 12.20 -8.17
N ALA A 95 1.02 13.16 -7.25
CA ALA A 95 1.72 14.44 -7.34
C ALA A 95 3.26 14.24 -7.34
N SER A 96 3.77 13.33 -6.50
CA SER A 96 5.20 13.00 -6.47
C SER A 96 5.68 12.44 -7.80
N ILE A 97 4.90 11.54 -8.43
CA ILE A 97 5.19 10.99 -9.77
C ILE A 97 5.17 12.07 -10.83
N GLN A 98 4.15 12.93 -10.86
CA GLN A 98 4.03 13.99 -11.85
C GLN A 98 5.19 14.98 -11.78
N GLN A 99 5.71 15.24 -10.57
CA GLN A 99 6.79 16.21 -10.36
C GLN A 99 8.18 15.61 -10.55
N ASN A 100 8.41 14.37 -10.12
CA ASN A 100 9.76 13.79 -10.00
C ASN A 100 9.94 12.50 -10.80
N GLY A 101 8.91 12.04 -11.50
CA GLY A 101 8.86 10.72 -12.10
C GLY A 101 8.58 9.60 -11.08
N PHE A 102 8.35 8.39 -11.59
CA PHE A 102 8.17 7.22 -10.75
C PHE A 102 9.47 6.88 -9.99
N SER A 103 9.34 6.55 -8.70
CA SER A 103 10.41 5.95 -7.91
C SER A 103 9.86 5.01 -6.84
N CYS A 104 10.63 3.98 -6.48
CA CYS A 104 10.30 3.10 -5.36
C CYS A 104 10.20 3.86 -4.03
N GLY A 105 10.89 5.02 -3.89
CA GLY A 105 10.79 5.88 -2.72
C GLY A 105 9.43 6.58 -2.60
N ALA A 106 8.86 7.04 -3.71
CA ALA A 106 7.49 7.57 -3.74
C ALA A 106 6.47 6.49 -3.37
N LEU A 107 6.65 5.27 -3.90
CA LEU A 107 5.80 4.13 -3.58
C LEU A 107 5.93 3.70 -2.11
N ALA A 108 7.15 3.68 -1.55
CA ALA A 108 7.38 3.39 -0.12
C ALA A 108 6.72 4.45 0.79
N THR A 109 6.73 5.71 0.38
CA THR A 109 6.04 6.80 1.08
C THR A 109 4.53 6.60 1.06
N TYR A 110 3.96 6.23 -0.09
CA TYR A 110 2.55 5.87 -0.23
C TYR A 110 2.16 4.72 0.71
N VAL A 111 2.88 3.60 0.66
CA VAL A 111 2.63 2.41 1.51
C VAL A 111 2.67 2.78 3.00
N THR A 112 3.66 3.59 3.40
CA THR A 112 3.79 4.07 4.78
C THR A 112 2.63 4.98 5.17
N CYS A 113 2.23 5.91 4.30
CA CYS A 113 1.11 6.81 4.52
C CYS A 113 -0.18 6.01 4.74
N PHE A 114 -0.46 5.03 3.87
CA PHE A 114 -1.65 4.20 3.96
C PHE A 114 -1.68 3.39 5.27
N GLY A 115 -0.57 2.77 5.66
CA GLY A 115 -0.44 2.13 6.97
C GLY A 115 -0.70 3.11 8.13
N ASN A 116 -0.23 4.35 8.06
CA ASN A 116 -0.47 5.34 9.11
C ASN A 116 -1.94 5.75 9.24
N VAL A 117 -2.66 5.85 8.12
CA VAL A 117 -4.10 6.15 8.14
C VAL A 117 -4.85 5.05 8.88
N TYR A 118 -4.61 3.78 8.54
CA TYR A 118 -5.26 2.69 9.26
C TYR A 118 -4.75 2.56 10.70
N LYS A 119 -3.49 2.88 11.00
CA LYS A 119 -2.98 2.93 12.39
C LYS A 119 -3.73 3.94 13.24
N LYS A 120 -3.96 5.14 12.69
CA LYS A 120 -4.64 6.26 13.35
C LYS A 120 -6.04 5.87 13.83
N TYR A 121 -6.78 5.10 13.04
CA TYR A 121 -8.18 4.77 13.33
C TYR A 121 -8.40 3.36 13.89
N CYS A 122 -7.50 2.42 13.58
CA CYS A 122 -7.64 1.00 13.89
C CYS A 122 -6.43 0.40 14.60
N ASN A 123 -5.68 1.22 15.35
CA ASN A 123 -4.51 0.82 16.14
C ASN A 123 -3.37 0.17 15.33
N ALA A 124 -2.33 -0.36 16.00
CA ALA A 124 -1.17 -0.95 15.35
C ALA A 124 -1.52 -2.08 14.35
N ILE A 125 -2.55 -2.89 14.65
CA ILE A 125 -3.02 -3.96 13.75
C ILE A 125 -3.67 -3.37 12.51
N GLY A 126 -4.47 -2.32 12.63
CA GLY A 126 -4.94 -1.55 11.49
C GLY A 126 -3.79 -1.06 10.62
N GLY A 127 -2.74 -0.52 11.24
CA GLY A 127 -1.54 -0.07 10.52
C GLY A 127 -0.80 -1.18 9.78
N TYR A 128 -0.66 -2.33 10.42
CA TYR A 128 -0.13 -3.55 9.80
C TYR A 128 -0.94 -3.97 8.58
N ILE A 129 -2.26 -4.00 8.70
CA ILE A 129 -3.18 -4.37 7.61
C ILE A 129 -3.07 -3.35 6.48
N GLY A 130 -3.27 -2.06 6.76
CA GLY A 130 -3.20 -1.01 5.75
C GLY A 130 -1.86 -0.97 5.02
N CYS A 131 -0.73 -1.13 5.72
CA CYS A 131 0.58 -1.21 5.11
C CYS A 131 0.69 -2.39 4.14
N ASN A 132 0.27 -3.59 4.56
CA ASN A 132 0.36 -4.77 3.67
C ASN A 132 -0.61 -4.69 2.49
N LEU A 133 -1.80 -4.10 2.65
CA LEU A 133 -2.73 -3.87 1.54
C LEU A 133 -2.11 -2.97 0.49
N ALA A 134 -1.60 -1.80 0.91
CA ALA A 134 -0.95 -0.88 -0.02
C ALA A 134 0.30 -1.51 -0.65
N LYS A 135 1.07 -2.29 0.12
CA LYS A 135 2.25 -3.02 -0.39
C LYS A 135 1.87 -4.10 -1.41
N ALA A 136 0.81 -4.87 -1.17
CA ALA A 136 0.37 -5.93 -2.06
C ALA A 136 -0.08 -5.36 -3.41
N GLY A 137 -0.95 -4.34 -3.41
CA GLY A 137 -1.37 -3.68 -4.66
C GLY A 137 -0.21 -2.98 -5.38
N ALA A 138 0.72 -2.37 -4.63
CA ALA A 138 1.90 -1.72 -5.19
C ALA A 138 2.85 -2.70 -5.91
N LEU A 139 2.93 -3.94 -5.47
CA LEU A 139 3.88 -4.93 -6.01
C LEU A 139 3.41 -5.60 -7.30
N GLU A 140 2.13 -5.49 -7.64
CA GLU A 140 1.62 -5.98 -8.94
C GLU A 140 2.27 -5.22 -10.10
N ASP A 141 2.36 -3.88 -9.99
CA ASP A 141 2.93 -3.04 -11.06
C ASP A 141 4.43 -2.75 -10.86
N ALA A 142 4.95 -2.93 -9.64
CA ALA A 142 6.30 -2.52 -9.28
C ALA A 142 7.03 -3.58 -8.44
N ALA A 143 6.98 -4.85 -8.86
CA ALA A 143 7.66 -5.95 -8.18
C ALA A 143 9.16 -5.68 -7.91
N PHE A 144 9.83 -4.95 -8.80
CA PHE A 144 11.23 -4.54 -8.66
C PHE A 144 11.50 -3.59 -7.47
N CYS A 145 10.46 -2.98 -6.89
CA CYS A 145 10.54 -2.16 -5.69
C CYS A 145 10.45 -2.95 -4.37
N SER A 146 10.23 -4.27 -4.41
CA SER A 146 9.99 -5.11 -3.23
C SER A 146 10.97 -4.92 -2.07
N SER A 147 12.26 -4.77 -2.36
CA SER A 147 13.31 -4.55 -1.36
C SER A 147 13.38 -3.13 -0.78
N GLN A 148 12.69 -2.17 -1.40
CA GLN A 148 12.67 -0.75 -0.99
C GLN A 148 11.39 -0.35 -0.27
N LEU A 149 10.35 -1.18 -0.35
CA LEU A 149 9.09 -0.96 0.37
C LEU A 149 9.25 -1.26 1.86
N PRO A 150 8.52 -0.56 2.74
CA PRO A 150 8.62 -0.78 4.18
C PRO A 150 8.26 -2.22 4.56
N THR A 151 8.83 -2.67 5.68
CA THR A 151 8.40 -3.90 6.34
C THR A 151 7.11 -3.63 7.10
N CYS A 152 6.02 -4.27 6.69
CA CYS A 152 4.73 -4.16 7.34
C CYS A 152 4.61 -5.25 8.42
N SER A 153 5.01 -4.95 9.66
CA SER A 153 4.93 -5.87 10.81
C SER A 153 3.74 -5.54 11.72
N LYS A 154 3.35 -6.47 12.60
CA LYS A 154 2.24 -6.23 13.55
C LYS A 154 2.53 -5.09 14.54
N ASN A 155 3.81 -4.81 14.78
CA ASN A 155 4.27 -3.62 15.50
C ASN A 155 4.55 -2.49 14.52
N PHE A 156 3.63 -2.21 13.58
CA PHE A 156 3.84 -1.23 12.54
C PHE A 156 4.08 0.14 13.18
N GLU A 157 5.35 0.46 13.38
CA GLU A 157 5.80 1.78 13.74
C GLU A 157 6.06 2.52 12.45
N ALA A 158 5.38 3.65 12.32
CA ALA A 158 5.65 4.62 11.27
C ALA A 158 7.12 4.98 11.41
N HIS A 159 8.01 4.32 10.67
CA HIS A 159 9.40 4.69 10.72
C HIS A 159 9.45 6.16 10.31
N LYS A 160 9.95 7.02 11.21
CA LYS A 160 10.25 8.45 10.99
C LYS A 160 11.37 8.63 9.93
N LEU A 161 11.42 7.77 8.91
CA LEU A 161 12.54 7.60 7.98
C LEU A 161 12.69 8.79 7.03
N PHE A 162 11.66 9.59 6.78
CA PHE A 162 11.77 10.76 5.91
C PHE A 162 12.02 12.09 6.65
N GLY A 163 11.55 12.22 7.90
CA GLY A 163 11.74 13.45 8.67
C GLY A 163 13.15 13.62 9.24
N MET A 164 13.85 12.52 9.57
CA MET A 164 15.17 12.61 10.20
C MET A 164 16.32 12.77 9.21
N ARG A 165 16.28 12.13 8.02
CA ARG A 165 17.37 12.28 7.04
C ARG A 165 17.45 13.69 6.46
N HIS A 166 16.30 14.34 6.21
CA HIS A 166 16.26 15.72 5.73
C HIS A 166 16.59 16.73 6.85
N LYS A 167 16.11 16.52 8.08
CA LYS A 167 16.50 17.37 9.21
C LYS A 167 17.99 17.25 9.53
N LEU A 168 18.58 16.06 9.50
CA LEU A 168 20.00 15.86 9.77
C LEU A 168 20.88 16.42 8.65
N ALA A 169 20.47 16.30 7.38
CA ALA A 169 21.16 16.92 6.25
C ALA A 169 21.06 18.46 6.28
N ALA A 170 19.87 19.02 6.56
CA ALA A 170 19.67 20.46 6.69
C ALA A 170 20.42 21.04 7.90
N MET A 171 20.47 20.32 9.03
CA MET A 171 21.26 20.72 10.20
C MET A 171 22.77 20.72 9.89
N ARG A 172 23.29 19.69 9.21
CA ARG A 172 24.70 19.64 8.79
C ARG A 172 25.09 20.74 7.80
N LEU A 173 24.19 21.12 6.89
CA LEU A 173 24.42 22.23 5.96
C LEU A 173 24.40 23.60 6.67
N ALA A 174 23.49 23.78 7.64
CA ALA A 174 23.43 24.99 8.46
C ALA A 174 24.62 25.12 9.44
N GLU A 175 25.20 24.01 9.89
CA GLU A 175 26.40 24.00 10.72
C GLU A 175 27.66 24.36 9.92
N LYS A 176 27.75 23.87 8.68
CA LYS A 176 28.86 24.19 7.77
C LYS A 176 28.88 25.67 7.37
N SER A 177 27.72 26.28 7.12
CA SER A 177 27.65 27.70 6.75
C SER A 177 28.02 28.67 7.89
N LYS A 178 27.97 28.23 9.15
CA LYS A 178 28.37 29.06 10.30
C LYS A 178 29.88 29.08 10.50
N ASN A 179 30.59 28.04 10.08
CA ASN A 179 32.05 27.94 10.23
C ASN A 179 32.82 28.56 9.07
N ASP A 180 32.16 28.79 7.92
CA ASP A 180 32.78 29.40 6.74
C ASP A 180 32.57 30.93 6.65
N MET A 181 32.06 31.58 7.71
CA MET A 181 31.95 33.05 7.71
C MET A 181 33.34 33.68 7.93
N PRO A 182 33.85 34.51 6.98
CA PRO A 182 35.13 35.18 7.14
C PRO A 182 35.05 36.13 8.33
N LYS A 183 36.01 36.00 9.26
CA LYS A 183 36.21 36.97 10.33
C LYS A 183 36.69 38.28 9.69
N ILE A 184 35.78 39.24 9.61
CA ILE A 184 36.11 40.61 9.25
C ILE A 184 36.90 41.18 10.43
N HIS A 185 38.20 41.37 10.24
CA HIS A 185 39.10 42.08 11.15
C HIS A 185 39.27 43.52 10.65
#